data_AF-A0A8J8JA35-F1
#
_entry.id   AF-A0A8J8JA35-F1
#
_cell.length_a   1.000
_cell.length_b   1.000
_cell.length_c   1.000
_cell.angle_alpha   90.00
_cell.angle_beta   90.00
_cell.angle_gamma   90.00
#
_symmetry.space_group_name_H-M   'P 1'
#
loop_
_entity.id
_entity.type
_entity.pdbx_description
1 polymer ?
#
loop_
_entity_poly.entity_id
_entity_poly.type
_entity_poly.pdbx_seq_one_letter_code
_entity_poly.pdbx_strand_id
1 'polypeptide(L)'
;MEILFTREFWEEREEHRKKILHTVQEFITNSTRDKLTQLVGEIWALRFTYKDLDWYIEKRVLKYSTPEDLAKAFKILIDESLPLSERLKIKIPGFGSGAVSEILFSLNPNKYPVYNRKFIIGATKLGYKIDLLKHTIRLTPETLNELIRVHEQILADFSGLRDEIIKRTGIEVPKFDFTDGMLWKVAQDEISVKELLNWKRPTKLMALEDVDTVLKALEKGISKYAELLNEGEHEEAALEKAAFYTEGVLEAYGVDLKEVSDLFRALEELLGRIVKK
;
A
#
# COMPACT_ATOMS: atom_id res chain seq x y z
N MET A 1 7.01 17.49 19.81
CA MET A 1 6.59 17.10 18.44
C MET A 1 6.40 18.29 17.49
N GLU A 2 6.47 19.55 17.95
CA GLU A 2 6.11 20.73 17.15
C GLU A 2 6.97 21.03 15.91
N ILE A 3 8.15 20.42 15.76
CA ILE A 3 9.11 20.78 14.69
C ILE A 3 9.25 19.70 13.60
N LEU A 4 8.65 18.51 13.74
CA LEU A 4 9.05 17.36 12.90
C LEU A 4 8.28 17.24 11.57
N PHE A 5 7.08 17.80 11.49
CA PHE A 5 6.26 17.86 10.28
C PHE A 5 5.93 19.32 9.98
N THR A 6 6.93 20.05 9.50
CA THR A 6 6.77 21.45 9.12
C THR A 6 6.04 21.56 7.79
N ARG A 7 5.63 22.77 7.45
CA ARG A 7 5.03 23.08 6.15
C ARG A 7 6.01 22.76 5.01
N GLU A 8 7.27 23.18 5.16
CA GLU A 8 8.34 23.02 4.19
C GLU A 8 8.63 21.54 3.91
N PHE A 9 8.55 20.68 4.94
CA PHE A 9 8.72 19.24 4.77
C PHE A 9 7.69 18.63 3.80
N TRP A 10 6.44 19.08 3.84
CA TRP A 10 5.40 18.58 2.95
C TRP A 10 5.47 19.23 1.55
N GLU A 11 5.82 20.51 1.48
CA GLU A 11 6.03 21.22 0.21
C GLU A 11 7.19 20.61 -0.59
N GLU A 12 8.32 20.28 0.06
CA GLU A 12 9.46 19.61 -0.59
C GLU A 12 9.05 18.26 -1.20
N ARG A 13 8.25 17.48 -0.46
CA ARG A 13 7.75 16.18 -0.93
C ARG A 13 6.76 16.33 -2.08
N GLU A 14 5.93 17.36 -2.07
CA GLU A 14 5.03 17.67 -3.18
C GLU A 14 5.81 18.10 -4.42
N GLU A 15 6.81 18.97 -4.27
CA GLU A 15 7.67 19.43 -5.36
C GLU A 15 8.43 18.25 -5.99
N HIS A 16 8.96 17.35 -5.15
CA HIS A 16 9.63 16.13 -5.59
C HIS A 16 8.73 15.25 -6.47
N ARG A 17 7.49 14.99 -6.04
CA ARG A 17 6.52 14.23 -6.86
C ARG A 17 6.26 14.90 -8.21
N LYS A 18 6.09 16.23 -8.23
CA LYS A 18 5.88 17.00 -9.46
C LYS A 18 7.08 16.87 -10.41
N LYS A 19 8.32 16.91 -9.89
CA LYS A 19 9.54 16.72 -10.68
C LYS A 19 9.63 15.32 -11.28
N ILE A 20 9.31 14.28 -10.52
CA ILE A 20 9.26 12.91 -11.05
C ILE A 20 8.23 12.81 -12.18
N LEU A 21 7.01 13.30 -11.99
CA LEU A 21 6.00 13.24 -13.04
C LEU A 21 6.40 14.01 -14.29
N HIS A 22 6.96 15.20 -14.11
CA HIS A 22 7.45 16.00 -15.22
C HIS A 22 8.54 15.26 -16.01
N THR A 23 9.55 14.71 -15.33
CA THR A 23 10.64 13.98 -16.00
C THR A 23 10.18 12.67 -16.65
N VAL A 24 9.21 11.96 -16.05
CA VAL A 24 8.57 10.80 -16.69
C VAL A 24 7.87 11.21 -18.00
N GLN A 25 7.08 12.29 -17.97
CA GLN A 25 6.36 12.77 -19.15
C GLN A 25 7.29 13.30 -20.24
N GLU A 26 8.34 14.02 -19.85
CA GLU A 26 9.38 14.48 -20.78
C GLU A 26 10.10 13.29 -21.43
N PHE A 27 10.44 12.26 -20.67
CA PHE A 27 11.06 11.06 -21.21
C PHE A 27 10.13 10.27 -22.14
N ILE A 28 8.84 10.16 -21.80
CA ILE A 28 7.84 9.54 -22.68
C ILE A 28 7.72 10.29 -24.01
N THR A 29 7.78 11.62 -23.97
CA THR A 29 7.61 12.48 -25.15
C THR A 29 8.89 12.55 -26.00
N ASN A 30 10.05 12.60 -25.35
CA ASN A 30 11.36 12.70 -25.98
C ASN A 30 12.29 11.65 -25.37
N SER A 31 12.21 10.43 -25.89
CA SER A 31 12.88 9.24 -25.35
C SER A 31 14.37 9.23 -25.68
N THR A 32 15.14 10.13 -25.08
CA THR A 32 16.60 10.17 -25.20
C THR A 32 17.28 9.61 -23.96
N ARG A 33 18.54 9.20 -24.11
CA ARG A 33 19.39 8.81 -22.98
C ARG A 33 19.47 9.91 -21.93
N ASP A 34 19.60 11.18 -22.33
CA ASP A 34 19.72 12.30 -21.40
C ASP A 34 18.44 12.51 -20.58
N LYS A 35 17.27 12.38 -21.21
CA LYS A 35 15.99 12.43 -20.49
C LYS A 35 15.80 11.24 -19.56
N LEU A 36 16.27 10.06 -19.94
CA LEU A 36 16.31 8.90 -19.05
C LEU A 36 17.23 9.14 -17.85
N THR A 37 18.40 9.75 -18.05
CA THR A 37 19.32 10.12 -16.97
C THR A 37 18.70 11.10 -16.00
N GLN A 38 17.97 12.10 -16.50
CA GLN A 38 17.21 13.04 -15.66
C GLN A 38 16.18 12.30 -14.81
N LEU A 39 15.36 11.43 -15.42
CA LEU A 39 14.37 10.63 -14.68
C LEU A 39 15.01 9.75 -13.59
N VAL A 40 16.08 9.03 -13.92
CA VAL A 40 16.79 8.19 -12.94
C VAL A 40 17.38 9.04 -11.81
N GLY A 41 17.89 10.23 -12.12
CA GLY A 41 18.45 11.17 -11.16
C GLY A 41 17.42 11.77 -10.20
N GLU A 42 16.16 11.91 -10.63
CA GLU A 42 15.09 12.39 -9.76
C GLU A 42 14.58 11.31 -8.81
N ILE A 43 14.47 10.05 -9.22
CA ILE A 43 13.92 8.99 -8.36
C ILE A 43 14.84 8.71 -7.15
N TRP A 44 14.37 8.98 -5.94
CA TRP A 44 15.17 8.81 -4.72
C TRP A 44 15.66 7.38 -4.53
N ALA A 45 14.80 6.38 -4.81
CA ALA A 45 15.17 4.98 -4.73
C ALA A 45 16.40 4.60 -5.61
N LEU A 46 16.63 5.34 -6.70
CA LEU A 46 17.74 5.10 -7.63
C LEU A 46 18.92 6.01 -7.35
N ARG A 47 18.67 7.32 -7.24
CA ARG A 47 19.66 8.37 -6.98
C ARG A 47 20.54 8.08 -5.77
N PHE A 48 19.96 7.62 -4.67
CA PHE A 48 20.72 7.34 -3.44
C PHE A 48 21.35 5.94 -3.42
N THR A 49 20.96 5.06 -4.33
CA THR A 49 21.48 3.69 -4.40
C THR A 49 22.71 3.59 -5.30
N TYR A 50 22.75 4.34 -6.40
CA TYR A 50 23.79 4.22 -7.42
C TYR A 50 24.65 5.47 -7.51
N LYS A 51 25.95 5.33 -7.26
CA LYS A 51 26.92 6.43 -7.33
C LYS A 51 27.30 6.82 -8.76
N ASP A 52 27.30 5.85 -9.66
CA ASP A 52 27.60 6.03 -11.09
C ASP A 52 26.33 5.78 -11.91
N LEU A 53 25.63 6.88 -12.21
CA LEU A 53 24.38 6.83 -12.96
C LEU A 53 24.60 6.42 -14.42
N ASP A 54 25.73 6.78 -15.02
CA ASP A 54 26.02 6.42 -16.41
C ASP A 54 26.22 4.90 -16.54
N TRP A 55 27.04 4.31 -15.67
CA TRP A 55 27.19 2.86 -15.61
C TRP A 55 25.86 2.16 -15.34
N TYR A 56 25.05 2.72 -14.43
CA TYR A 56 23.74 2.16 -14.10
C TYR A 56 22.82 2.12 -15.32
N ILE A 57 22.70 3.24 -16.03
CA ILE A 57 21.86 3.35 -17.21
C ILE A 57 22.33 2.39 -18.29
N GLU A 58 23.63 2.36 -18.60
CA GLU A 58 24.17 1.48 -19.65
C GLU A 58 24.03 -0.01 -19.31
N LYS A 59 24.34 -0.40 -18.07
CA LYS A 59 24.48 -1.81 -17.69
C LYS A 59 23.23 -2.43 -17.07
N ARG A 60 22.31 -1.62 -16.55
CA ARG A 60 21.10 -2.10 -15.84
C ARG A 60 19.81 -1.73 -16.55
N VAL A 61 19.77 -0.57 -17.21
CA VAL A 61 18.57 -0.05 -17.86
C VAL A 61 18.57 -0.37 -19.36
N LEU A 62 19.61 0.06 -20.08
CA LEU A 62 19.70 -0.03 -21.54
C LEU A 62 20.38 -1.30 -22.06
N LYS A 63 20.87 -2.19 -21.18
CA LYS A 63 21.61 -3.41 -21.57
C LYS A 63 20.87 -4.26 -22.62
N TYR A 64 19.54 -4.32 -22.51
CA TYR A 64 18.66 -5.11 -23.38
C TYR A 64 17.40 -4.35 -23.78
N SER A 65 17.44 -3.01 -23.78
CA SER A 65 16.28 -2.18 -24.07
C SER A 65 16.72 -0.85 -24.66
N THR A 66 15.88 -0.26 -25.52
CA THR A 66 16.12 1.08 -26.04
C THR A 66 15.36 2.12 -25.22
N PRO A 67 15.77 3.41 -25.29
CA PRO A 67 14.99 4.49 -24.71
C PRO A 67 13.51 4.49 -25.17
N GLU A 68 13.24 4.20 -26.43
CA GLU A 68 11.89 4.16 -27.01
C GLU A 68 11.04 3.04 -26.38
N ASP A 69 11.62 1.86 -26.17
CA ASP A 69 10.93 0.74 -25.53
C ASP A 69 10.59 1.04 -24.07
N LEU A 70 11.52 1.68 -23.36
CA LEU A 70 11.28 2.14 -21.99
C LEU A 70 10.21 3.21 -21.92
N ALA A 71 10.21 4.18 -22.84
CA ALA A 71 9.19 5.22 -22.92
C ALA A 71 7.78 4.63 -23.10
N LYS A 72 7.63 3.60 -23.97
CA LYS A 72 6.37 2.85 -24.10
C LYS A 72 5.98 2.16 -22.79
N ALA A 73 6.93 1.55 -22.09
CA ALA A 73 6.69 0.88 -20.82
C ALA A 73 6.25 1.87 -19.72
N PHE A 74 6.88 3.04 -19.62
CA PHE A 74 6.44 4.10 -18.70
C PHE A 74 5.07 4.66 -19.06
N LYS A 75 4.81 4.86 -20.36
CA LYS A 75 3.49 5.31 -20.83
C LYS A 75 2.39 4.37 -20.35
N ILE A 76 2.60 3.07 -20.47
CA ILE A 76 1.66 2.06 -19.96
C ILE A 76 1.60 2.10 -18.43
N LEU A 77 2.74 2.21 -17.74
CA LEU A 77 2.78 2.27 -16.27
C LEU A 77 1.92 3.42 -15.70
N ILE A 78 1.92 4.59 -16.33
CA ILE A 78 1.19 5.77 -15.84
C ILE A 78 -0.23 5.93 -16.41
N ASP A 79 -0.64 5.07 -17.33
CA ASP A 79 -1.96 5.13 -17.95
C ASP A 79 -3.04 4.60 -16.98
N GLU A 80 -3.75 5.51 -16.31
CA GLU A 80 -4.81 5.14 -15.36
C GLU A 80 -6.08 4.57 -16.02
N SER A 81 -6.20 4.60 -17.35
CA SER A 81 -7.29 3.91 -18.04
C SER A 81 -7.12 2.39 -18.09
N LEU A 82 -5.89 1.91 -17.86
CA LEU A 82 -5.57 0.49 -17.84
C LEU A 82 -5.66 -0.09 -16.42
N PRO A 83 -6.09 -1.37 -16.27
CA PRO A 83 -6.03 -2.08 -15.01
C PRO A 83 -4.60 -2.13 -14.47
N LEU A 84 -4.46 -2.03 -13.14
CA LEU A 84 -3.15 -2.08 -12.47
C LEU A 84 -2.37 -3.38 -12.76
N SER A 85 -3.08 -4.48 -12.96
CA SER A 85 -2.50 -5.78 -13.36
C SER A 85 -1.78 -5.71 -14.70
N GLU A 86 -2.33 -4.98 -15.67
CA GLU A 86 -1.71 -4.78 -16.98
C GLU A 86 -0.51 -3.85 -16.90
N ARG A 87 -0.65 -2.75 -16.13
CA ARG A 87 0.39 -1.75 -15.93
C ARG A 87 1.65 -2.34 -15.27
N LEU A 88 1.47 -3.19 -14.25
CA LEU A 88 2.59 -3.83 -13.53
C LEU A 88 3.13 -5.10 -14.20
N LYS A 89 2.43 -5.64 -15.21
CA LYS A 89 2.90 -6.81 -15.99
C LYS A 89 4.16 -6.48 -16.77
N ILE A 90 4.27 -5.25 -17.26
CA ILE A 90 5.42 -4.76 -18.03
C ILE A 90 6.60 -4.52 -17.10
N LYS A 91 7.73 -5.15 -17.42
CA LYS A 91 8.98 -4.94 -16.69
C LYS A 91 9.70 -3.74 -17.27
N ILE A 92 10.20 -2.88 -16.39
CA ILE A 92 11.05 -1.75 -16.76
C ILE A 92 12.46 -2.06 -16.24
N PRO A 93 13.41 -2.46 -17.10
CA PRO A 93 14.77 -2.80 -16.69
C PRO A 93 15.44 -1.68 -15.90
N GLY A 94 16.05 -2.04 -14.76
CA GLY A 94 16.64 -1.06 -13.84
C GLY A 94 15.60 -0.22 -13.08
N PHE A 95 14.34 -0.60 -13.04
CA PHE A 95 13.34 0.03 -12.16
C PHE A 95 12.72 -1.07 -11.29
N GLY A 96 13.28 -1.23 -10.09
CA GLY A 96 12.79 -2.17 -9.08
C GLY A 96 11.49 -1.70 -8.42
N SER A 97 11.01 -2.48 -7.45
CA SER A 97 9.78 -2.18 -6.69
C SER A 97 9.74 -0.74 -6.15
N GLY A 98 10.85 -0.27 -5.58
CA GLY A 98 10.92 1.09 -5.03
C GLY A 98 10.74 2.17 -6.09
N ALA A 99 11.51 2.13 -7.17
CA ALA A 99 11.42 3.10 -8.25
C ALA A 99 10.04 3.11 -8.92
N VAL A 100 9.47 1.93 -9.20
CA VAL A 100 8.14 1.81 -9.81
C VAL A 100 7.06 2.35 -8.86
N SER A 101 7.13 2.01 -7.57
CA SER A 101 6.17 2.51 -6.58
C SER A 101 6.27 4.03 -6.38
N GLU A 102 7.49 4.60 -6.46
CA GLU A 102 7.71 6.05 -6.33
C GLU A 102 7.12 6.83 -7.52
N ILE A 103 7.20 6.27 -8.74
CA ILE A 103 6.54 6.85 -9.92
C ILE A 103 5.01 6.79 -9.77
N LEU A 104 4.46 5.64 -9.36
CA LEU A 104 3.01 5.50 -9.14
C LEU A 104 2.52 6.42 -8.02
N PHE A 105 3.25 6.51 -6.92
CA PHE A 105 2.97 7.42 -5.82
C PHE A 105 3.01 8.88 -6.27
N SER A 106 3.96 9.24 -7.14
CA SER A 106 4.03 10.59 -7.70
C SER A 106 2.81 10.93 -8.56
N LEU A 107 2.27 9.94 -9.28
CA LEU A 107 1.03 10.07 -10.07
C LEU A 107 -0.20 10.30 -9.20
N ASN A 108 -0.38 9.51 -8.16
CA ASN A 108 -1.50 9.65 -7.25
C ASN A 108 -1.14 9.18 -5.82
N PRO A 109 -0.71 10.10 -4.95
CA PRO A 109 -0.28 9.76 -3.58
C PRO A 109 -1.44 9.45 -2.63
N ASN A 110 -2.68 9.54 -3.10
CA ASN A 110 -3.86 9.04 -2.38
C ASN A 110 -4.22 7.60 -2.76
N LYS A 111 -3.64 7.05 -3.84
CA LYS A 111 -4.00 5.75 -4.41
C LYS A 111 -2.87 4.74 -4.39
N TYR A 112 -1.61 5.18 -4.53
CA TYR A 112 -0.46 4.28 -4.58
C TYR A 112 0.56 4.66 -3.50
N PRO A 113 0.90 3.76 -2.56
CA PRO A 113 1.97 3.99 -1.57
C PRO A 113 3.37 3.72 -2.15
N VAL A 114 4.40 4.24 -1.48
CA VAL A 114 5.81 4.00 -1.82
C VAL A 114 6.33 2.76 -1.10
N TYR A 115 6.92 1.83 -1.84
CA TYR A 115 7.73 0.76 -1.28
C TYR A 115 9.17 1.22 -1.14
N ASN A 116 9.69 1.31 0.08
CA ASN A 116 11.10 1.61 0.30
C ASN A 116 11.63 0.97 1.59
N ARG A 117 12.94 0.97 1.78
CA ARG A 117 13.55 0.37 2.98
C ARG A 117 13.10 1.07 4.28
N LYS A 118 12.82 2.36 4.22
CA LYS A 118 12.37 3.14 5.38
C LYS A 118 10.92 2.81 5.76
N PHE A 119 10.06 2.49 4.80
CA PHE A 119 8.76 1.86 5.06
C PHE A 119 8.92 0.57 5.87
N ILE A 120 9.78 -0.36 5.42
CA ILE A 120 10.00 -1.64 6.12
C ILE A 120 10.47 -1.42 7.57
N ILE A 121 11.46 -0.56 7.77
CA ILE A 121 12.01 -0.26 9.10
C ILE A 121 10.97 0.42 9.98
N GLY A 122 10.30 1.47 9.48
CA GLY A 122 9.33 2.24 10.22
C GLY A 122 8.12 1.41 10.62
N ALA A 123 7.56 0.64 9.70
CA ALA A 123 6.40 -0.21 9.95
C ALA A 123 6.73 -1.33 10.96
N THR A 124 7.92 -1.92 10.84
CA THR A 124 8.41 -2.90 11.84
C THR A 124 8.56 -2.28 13.22
N LYS A 125 9.16 -1.08 13.33
CA LYS A 125 9.31 -0.37 14.61
C LYS A 125 7.97 -0.04 15.26
N LEU A 126 6.94 0.26 14.47
CA LEU A 126 5.58 0.51 14.95
C LEU A 126 4.77 -0.77 15.22
N GLY A 127 5.33 -1.95 14.93
CA GLY A 127 4.71 -3.25 15.23
C GLY A 127 3.74 -3.78 14.18
N TYR A 128 3.75 -3.24 12.95
CA TYR A 128 2.90 -3.76 11.87
C TYR A 128 3.47 -5.04 11.27
N LYS A 129 2.58 -5.99 10.96
CA LYS A 129 2.93 -7.24 10.27
C LYS A 129 3.12 -6.95 8.78
N ILE A 130 4.35 -7.09 8.31
CA ILE A 130 4.77 -6.77 6.93
C ILE A 130 5.61 -7.88 6.30
N ASP A 131 5.47 -9.12 6.77
CA ASP A 131 6.36 -10.22 6.37
C ASP A 131 6.33 -10.50 4.86
N LEU A 132 5.16 -10.36 4.23
CA LEU A 132 4.98 -10.48 2.79
C LEU A 132 5.72 -9.39 1.97
N LEU A 133 6.07 -8.27 2.62
CA LEU A 133 6.70 -7.11 1.98
C LEU A 133 8.22 -7.04 2.21
N LYS A 134 8.79 -7.75 3.19
CA LYS A 134 10.22 -7.63 3.58
C LYS A 134 11.21 -7.95 2.45
N HIS A 135 10.80 -8.78 1.49
CA HIS A 135 11.65 -9.27 0.42
C HIS A 135 11.08 -8.99 -0.97
N THR A 136 10.27 -7.94 -1.11
CA THR A 136 9.66 -7.59 -2.40
C THR A 136 10.70 -7.02 -3.37
N ILE A 137 11.16 -7.87 -4.29
CA ILE A 137 12.08 -7.49 -5.37
C ILE A 137 11.33 -6.77 -6.51
N ARG A 138 10.13 -7.26 -6.83
CA ARG A 138 9.28 -6.74 -7.90
C ARG A 138 7.92 -6.32 -7.33
N LEU A 139 7.46 -5.15 -7.74
CA LEU A 139 6.09 -4.72 -7.46
C LEU A 139 5.13 -5.47 -8.38
N THR A 140 4.32 -6.35 -7.80
CA THR A 140 3.18 -7.03 -8.42
C THR A 140 1.87 -6.47 -7.86
N PRO A 141 0.71 -6.72 -8.51
CA PRO A 141 -0.58 -6.31 -7.97
C PRO A 141 -0.82 -6.78 -6.53
N GLU A 142 -0.45 -8.03 -6.22
CA GLU A 142 -0.61 -8.60 -4.88
C GLU A 142 0.24 -7.85 -3.86
N THR A 143 1.52 -7.60 -4.18
CA THR A 143 2.41 -6.86 -3.27
C THR A 143 2.01 -5.40 -3.11
N LEU A 144 1.46 -4.76 -4.16
CA LEU A 144 0.97 -3.39 -4.08
C LEU A 144 -0.33 -3.31 -3.27
N ASN A 145 -1.24 -4.27 -3.42
CA ASN A 145 -2.45 -4.36 -2.61
C ASN A 145 -2.12 -4.58 -1.13
N GLU A 146 -1.15 -5.44 -0.83
CA GLU A 146 -0.69 -5.63 0.55
C GLU A 146 -0.02 -4.36 1.11
N LEU A 147 0.75 -3.65 0.29
CA LEU A 147 1.33 -2.36 0.66
C LEU A 147 0.23 -1.31 0.94
N ILE A 148 -0.79 -1.22 0.09
CA ILE A 148 -1.96 -0.36 0.29
C ILE A 148 -2.65 -0.71 1.61
N ARG A 149 -2.91 -2.00 1.87
CA ARG A 149 -3.56 -2.46 3.09
C ARG A 149 -2.81 -2.02 4.35
N VAL A 150 -1.49 -2.21 4.38
CA VAL A 150 -0.64 -1.79 5.51
C VAL A 150 -0.67 -0.28 5.68
N HIS A 151 -0.56 0.48 4.60
CA HIS A 151 -0.61 1.94 4.67
C HIS A 151 -1.99 2.47 5.11
N GLU A 152 -3.09 1.89 4.65
CA GLU A 152 -4.45 2.24 5.10
C GLU A 152 -4.64 1.92 6.58
N GLN A 153 -4.12 0.79 7.06
CA GLN A 153 -4.14 0.46 8.49
C GLN A 153 -3.37 1.51 9.32
N ILE A 154 -2.17 1.89 8.87
CA ILE A 154 -1.37 2.94 9.51
C ILE A 154 -2.11 4.29 9.47
N LEU A 155 -2.70 4.64 8.33
CA LEU A 155 -3.47 5.87 8.18
C LEU A 155 -4.66 5.91 9.16
N ALA A 156 -5.40 4.81 9.29
CA ALA A 156 -6.52 4.71 10.23
C ALA A 156 -6.04 4.94 11.67
N ASP A 157 -4.98 4.23 12.07
CA ASP A 157 -4.36 4.33 13.39
C ASP A 157 -3.86 5.75 13.71
N PHE A 158 -3.32 6.48 12.74
CA PHE A 158 -2.71 7.80 12.96
C PHE A 158 -3.47 8.96 12.32
N SER A 159 -4.74 8.77 11.95
CA SER A 159 -5.56 9.78 11.28
C SER A 159 -5.67 11.08 12.09
N GLY A 160 -5.76 10.99 13.43
CA GLY A 160 -5.76 12.18 14.29
C GLY A 160 -4.48 13.02 14.21
N LEU A 161 -3.32 12.37 14.03
CA LEU A 161 -2.06 13.08 13.80
C LEU A 161 -2.05 13.77 12.43
N ARG A 162 -2.56 13.11 11.40
CA ARG A 162 -2.70 13.71 10.06
C ARG A 162 -3.57 14.95 10.10
N ASP A 163 -4.72 14.88 10.77
CA ASP A 163 -5.66 16.00 10.88
C ASP A 163 -5.04 17.19 11.61
N GLU A 164 -4.29 16.94 12.69
CA GLU A 164 -3.56 17.99 13.40
C GLU A 164 -2.46 18.62 12.53
N ILE A 165 -1.71 17.82 11.77
CA ILE A 165 -0.70 18.33 10.85
C ILE A 165 -1.34 19.24 9.80
N ILE A 166 -2.43 18.81 9.17
CA ILE A 166 -3.15 19.61 8.15
C ILE A 166 -3.63 20.92 8.75
N LYS A 167 -4.23 20.87 9.94
CA LYS A 167 -4.71 22.07 10.66
C LYS A 167 -3.57 23.05 10.95
N ARG A 168 -2.40 22.54 11.37
CA ARG A 168 -1.24 23.37 11.73
C ARG A 168 -0.53 23.96 10.51
N THR A 169 -0.34 23.18 9.45
CA THR A 169 0.42 23.61 8.26
C THR A 169 -0.43 24.36 7.24
N GLY A 170 -1.76 24.15 7.28
CA GLY A 170 -2.68 24.63 6.27
C GLY A 170 -2.51 23.96 4.91
N ILE A 171 -1.82 22.81 4.86
CA ILE A 171 -1.58 22.04 3.63
C ILE A 171 -2.36 20.73 3.70
N GLU A 172 -3.04 20.40 2.60
CA GLU A 172 -3.61 19.08 2.43
C GLU A 172 -2.49 18.05 2.20
N VAL A 173 -2.32 17.12 3.13
CA VAL A 173 -1.33 16.05 3.02
C VAL A 173 -1.99 14.80 2.45
N PRO A 174 -1.59 14.29 1.26
CA PRO A 174 -2.15 13.06 0.72
C PRO A 174 -2.01 11.87 1.67
N LYS A 175 -2.94 10.93 1.58
CA LYS A 175 -3.03 9.76 2.47
C LYS A 175 -1.70 9.01 2.61
N PHE A 176 -1.14 8.56 1.49
CA PHE A 176 0.07 7.76 1.54
C PHE A 176 1.33 8.59 1.69
N ASP A 177 1.27 9.88 1.35
CA ASP A 177 2.36 10.82 1.61
C ASP A 177 2.55 11.03 3.11
N PHE A 178 1.44 11.20 3.85
CA PHE A 178 1.44 11.27 5.30
C PHE A 178 2.11 10.04 5.91
N THR A 179 1.64 8.84 5.55
CA THR A 179 2.18 7.60 6.12
C THR A 179 3.64 7.36 5.74
N ASP A 180 4.06 7.60 4.49
CA ASP A 180 5.47 7.47 4.09
C ASP A 180 6.35 8.47 4.84
N GLY A 181 5.95 9.75 4.91
CA GLY A 181 6.68 10.77 5.66
C GLY A 181 6.82 10.44 7.15
N MET A 182 5.76 9.93 7.77
CA MET A 182 5.80 9.49 9.17
C MET A 182 6.74 8.29 9.36
N LEU A 183 6.60 7.25 8.53
CA LEU A 183 7.44 6.05 8.60
C LEU A 183 8.91 6.38 8.34
N TRP A 184 9.19 7.33 7.44
CA TRP A 184 10.52 7.83 7.19
C TRP A 184 11.16 8.41 8.45
N LYS A 185 10.47 9.31 9.15
CA LYS A 185 10.95 9.91 10.40
C LYS A 185 11.18 8.87 11.50
N VAL A 186 10.29 7.89 11.64
CA VAL A 186 10.48 6.75 12.58
C VAL A 186 11.70 5.90 12.21
N ALA A 187 11.91 5.66 10.91
CA ALA A 187 13.03 4.88 10.41
C ALA A 187 14.38 5.63 10.45
N GLN A 188 14.36 6.94 10.72
CA GLN A 188 15.54 7.77 11.00
C GLN A 188 15.72 8.08 12.49
N ASP A 189 14.85 7.56 13.35
CA ASP A 189 14.83 7.86 14.79
C ASP A 189 14.65 9.36 15.11
N GLU A 190 14.09 10.13 14.15
CA GLU A 190 13.74 11.54 14.35
C GLU A 190 12.45 11.70 15.16
N ILE A 191 11.56 10.69 15.12
CA ILE A 191 10.38 10.58 15.98
C ILE A 191 10.45 9.24 16.70
N SER A 192 10.28 9.25 18.02
CA SER A 192 10.23 8.00 18.79
C SER A 192 8.88 7.29 18.64
N VAL A 193 8.91 5.96 18.65
CA VAL A 193 7.69 5.13 18.63
C VAL A 193 6.76 5.51 19.79
N LYS A 194 7.33 5.75 20.99
CA LYS A 194 6.56 6.14 22.18
C LYS A 194 5.78 7.43 21.97
N GLU A 195 6.37 8.44 21.34
CA GLU A 195 5.70 9.71 21.04
C GLU A 195 4.55 9.51 20.04
N LEU A 196 4.75 8.69 19.00
CA LEU A 196 3.70 8.39 18.03
C LEU A 196 2.55 7.60 18.64
N LEU A 197 2.82 6.64 19.51
CA LEU A 197 1.77 5.81 20.11
C LEU A 197 0.72 6.62 20.89
N ASN A 198 1.04 7.84 21.34
CA ASN A 198 0.04 8.75 21.92
C ASN A 198 -1.02 9.23 20.91
N TRP A 199 -0.69 9.22 19.62
CA TRP A 199 -1.59 9.56 18.52
C TRP A 199 -2.26 8.33 17.91
N LYS A 200 -1.78 7.14 18.22
CA LYS A 200 -2.37 5.90 17.75
C LYS A 200 -3.76 5.80 18.35
N ARG A 201 -4.78 5.85 17.50
CA ARG A 201 -6.15 5.59 17.91
C ARG A 201 -6.17 4.23 18.61
N PRO A 202 -6.76 4.13 19.81
CA PRO A 202 -6.95 2.82 20.41
C PRO A 202 -7.67 1.97 19.37
N THR A 203 -7.13 0.79 19.09
CA THR A 203 -7.86 -0.22 18.33
C THR A 203 -9.21 -0.32 19.04
N LYS A 204 -10.30 0.08 18.37
CA LYS A 204 -11.63 -0.15 18.91
C LYS A 204 -11.72 -1.65 19.09
N LEU A 205 -11.54 -2.10 20.33
CA LEU A 205 -12.01 -3.42 20.72
C LEU A 205 -13.52 -3.33 20.48
N MET A 206 -14.04 -4.19 19.61
CA MET A 206 -15.48 -4.41 19.47
C MET A 206 -16.09 -4.42 20.87
N ALA A 207 -17.24 -3.76 21.04
CA ALA A 207 -17.93 -3.88 22.31
C ALA A 207 -18.21 -5.37 22.56
N LEU A 208 -18.19 -5.81 23.82
CA LEU A 208 -18.48 -7.22 24.16
C LEU A 208 -19.82 -7.70 23.56
N GLU A 209 -20.76 -6.77 23.40
CA GLU A 209 -22.06 -6.97 22.76
C GLU A 209 -21.93 -7.24 21.24
N ASP A 210 -20.99 -6.58 20.57
CA ASP A 210 -20.66 -6.84 19.16
C ASP A 210 -19.93 -8.17 18.98
N VAL A 211 -19.13 -8.59 19.97
CA VAL A 211 -18.43 -9.90 19.94
C VAL A 211 -19.42 -11.05 19.97
N ASP A 212 -20.42 -11.00 20.86
CA ASP A 212 -21.49 -12.01 20.92
C ASP A 212 -22.32 -12.03 19.63
N THR A 213 -22.60 -10.84 19.08
CA THR A 213 -23.30 -10.68 17.80
C THR A 213 -22.52 -11.31 16.64
N VAL A 214 -21.22 -11.06 16.58
CA VAL A 214 -20.33 -11.67 15.60
C VAL A 214 -20.31 -13.18 15.77
N LEU A 215 -20.08 -13.70 16.97
CA LEU A 215 -20.06 -15.15 17.22
C LEU A 215 -21.37 -15.83 16.79
N LYS A 216 -22.52 -15.22 17.05
CA LYS A 216 -23.84 -15.70 16.59
C LYS A 216 -23.96 -15.70 15.07
N ALA A 217 -23.48 -14.64 14.40
CA ALA A 217 -23.48 -14.58 12.95
C ALA A 217 -22.60 -15.69 12.34
N LEU A 218 -21.44 -15.94 12.94
CA LEU A 218 -20.52 -17.00 12.53
C LEU A 218 -21.12 -18.40 12.73
N GLU A 219 -21.75 -18.65 13.88
CA GLU A 219 -22.44 -19.92 14.15
C GLU A 219 -23.54 -20.19 13.12
N LYS A 220 -24.31 -19.16 12.75
CA LYS A 220 -25.31 -19.23 11.68
C LYS A 220 -24.69 -19.47 10.31
N GLY A 221 -23.56 -18.83 10.00
CA GLY A 221 -22.79 -19.05 8.78
C GLY A 221 -22.31 -20.50 8.63
N ILE A 222 -21.72 -21.05 9.69
CA ILE A 222 -21.29 -22.46 9.76
C ILE A 222 -22.48 -23.41 9.59
N SER A 223 -23.59 -23.12 10.27
CA SER A 223 -24.81 -23.92 10.14
C SER A 223 -25.34 -23.90 8.71
N LYS A 224 -25.32 -22.73 8.05
CA LYS A 224 -25.75 -22.59 6.66
C LYS A 224 -24.83 -23.32 5.69
N TYR A 225 -23.51 -23.29 5.92
CA TYR A 225 -22.55 -24.07 5.15
C TYR A 225 -22.84 -25.57 5.23
N ALA A 226 -23.06 -26.10 6.44
CA ALA A 226 -23.39 -27.51 6.65
C ALA A 226 -24.74 -27.90 6.00
N GLU A 227 -25.74 -27.01 6.06
CA GLU A 227 -27.03 -27.17 5.38
C GLU A 227 -26.84 -27.30 3.85
N LEU A 228 -26.10 -26.38 3.23
CA LEU A 228 -25.86 -26.37 1.78
C LEU A 228 -25.10 -27.61 1.30
N LEU A 229 -24.11 -28.09 2.08
CA LEU A 229 -23.44 -29.36 1.78
C LEU A 229 -24.40 -30.56 1.85
N ASN A 230 -25.28 -30.60 2.84
CA ASN A 230 -26.30 -31.66 2.97
C ASN A 230 -27.33 -31.60 1.83
N GLU A 231 -27.57 -30.43 1.25
CA GLU A 231 -28.40 -30.22 0.06
C GLU A 231 -27.69 -30.59 -1.25
N GLY A 232 -26.42 -30.96 -1.19
CA GLY A 232 -25.63 -31.43 -2.33
C GLY A 232 -24.92 -30.32 -3.11
N GLU A 233 -24.76 -29.13 -2.53
CA GLU A 233 -23.91 -28.10 -3.13
C GLU A 233 -22.44 -28.48 -3.15
N HIS A 234 -21.74 -27.94 -4.17
CA HIS A 234 -20.29 -28.03 -4.25
C HIS A 234 -19.65 -27.18 -3.16
N GLU A 235 -18.60 -27.69 -2.55
CA GLU A 235 -17.95 -27.13 -1.36
C GLU A 235 -17.57 -25.64 -1.49
N GLU A 236 -16.96 -25.26 -2.61
CA GLU A 236 -16.59 -23.85 -2.88
C GLU A 236 -17.80 -22.93 -2.99
N ALA A 237 -18.89 -23.39 -3.63
CA ALA A 237 -20.11 -22.60 -3.79
C ALA A 237 -20.87 -22.49 -2.46
N ALA A 238 -20.89 -23.56 -1.66
CA ALA A 238 -21.47 -23.57 -0.33
C ALA A 238 -20.72 -22.60 0.60
N LEU A 239 -19.38 -22.56 0.52
CA LEU A 239 -18.55 -21.65 1.30
C LEU A 239 -18.81 -20.19 0.94
N GLU A 240 -18.84 -19.87 -0.35
CA GLU A 240 -19.12 -18.52 -0.85
C GLU A 240 -20.52 -18.05 -0.39
N LYS A 241 -21.54 -18.90 -0.53
CA LYS A 241 -22.90 -18.59 -0.09
C LYS A 241 -23.03 -18.44 1.42
N ALA A 242 -22.35 -19.27 2.19
CA ALA A 242 -22.31 -19.15 3.65
C ALA A 242 -21.61 -17.87 4.10
N ALA A 243 -20.55 -17.44 3.40
CA ALA A 243 -19.87 -16.17 3.66
C ALA A 243 -20.80 -14.98 3.40
N PHE A 244 -21.47 -14.93 2.24
CA PHE A 244 -22.45 -13.87 1.94
C PHE A 244 -23.63 -13.86 2.93
N TYR A 245 -24.10 -15.03 3.34
CA TYR A 245 -25.14 -15.13 4.36
C TYR A 245 -24.67 -14.55 5.70
N THR A 246 -23.44 -14.87 6.11
CA THR A 246 -22.84 -14.37 7.35
C THR A 246 -22.66 -12.85 7.30
N GLU A 247 -22.23 -12.31 6.16
CA GLU A 247 -22.14 -10.88 5.90
C GLU A 247 -23.49 -10.18 6.05
N GLY A 248 -24.54 -10.69 5.38
CA GLY A 248 -25.89 -10.14 5.51
C GLY A 248 -26.44 -10.23 6.94
N VAL A 249 -26.08 -11.26 7.71
CA VAL A 249 -26.46 -11.37 9.12
C VAL A 249 -25.76 -10.30 9.96
N LEU A 250 -24.46 -10.05 9.73
CA LEU A 250 -23.71 -9.00 10.42
C LEU A 250 -24.23 -7.60 10.10
N GLU A 251 -24.57 -7.34 8.84
CA GLU A 251 -25.23 -6.08 8.43
C GLU A 251 -26.58 -5.90 9.12
N ALA A 252 -27.40 -6.95 9.20
CA ALA A 252 -28.69 -6.90 9.87
C ALA A 252 -28.58 -6.60 11.37
N TYR A 253 -27.45 -6.96 11.99
CA TYR A 253 -27.15 -6.60 13.37
C TYR A 253 -26.47 -5.22 13.52
N GLY A 254 -26.27 -4.48 12.44
CA GLY A 254 -25.69 -3.14 12.46
C GLY A 254 -24.17 -3.12 12.64
N VAL A 255 -23.49 -4.23 12.39
CA VAL A 255 -22.03 -4.32 12.50
C VAL A 255 -21.39 -3.73 11.22
N ASP A 256 -20.48 -2.76 11.38
CA ASP A 256 -19.75 -2.18 10.24
C ASP A 256 -18.72 -3.18 9.71
N LEU A 257 -19.04 -3.80 8.56
CA LEU A 257 -18.21 -4.80 7.89
C LEU A 257 -16.77 -4.34 7.59
N LYS A 258 -16.51 -3.02 7.52
CA LYS A 258 -15.14 -2.50 7.36
C LYS A 258 -14.26 -2.77 8.58
N GLU A 259 -14.84 -2.84 9.78
CA GLU A 259 -14.15 -3.23 11.01
C GLU A 259 -13.99 -4.77 11.14
N VAL A 260 -14.77 -5.55 10.36
CA VAL A 260 -14.86 -7.02 10.48
C VAL A 260 -14.06 -7.77 9.41
N SER A 261 -13.49 -7.10 8.40
CA SER A 261 -12.73 -7.75 7.32
C SER A 261 -11.56 -8.63 7.82
N ASP A 262 -10.87 -8.21 8.88
CA ASP A 262 -9.82 -9.01 9.53
C ASP A 262 -10.37 -10.26 10.22
N LEU A 263 -11.61 -10.19 10.70
CA LEU A 263 -12.30 -11.29 11.37
C LEU A 263 -12.88 -12.29 10.36
N PHE A 264 -13.41 -11.84 9.23
CA PHE A 264 -13.77 -12.71 8.10
C PHE A 264 -12.56 -13.49 7.59
N ARG A 265 -11.41 -12.84 7.43
CA ARG A 265 -10.16 -13.52 7.06
C ARG A 265 -9.71 -14.54 8.12
N ALA A 266 -9.79 -14.18 9.40
CA ALA A 266 -9.49 -15.12 10.48
C ALA A 266 -10.47 -16.30 10.50
N LEU A 267 -11.72 -16.07 10.11
CA LEU A 267 -12.74 -17.10 10.00
C LEU A 267 -12.52 -18.02 8.81
N GLU A 268 -12.21 -17.49 7.63
CA GLU A 268 -11.82 -18.28 6.46
C GLU A 268 -10.61 -19.17 6.79
N GLU A 269 -9.62 -18.62 7.52
CA GLU A 269 -8.49 -19.41 8.02
C GLU A 269 -8.91 -20.51 9.00
N LEU A 270 -9.90 -20.25 9.87
CA LEU A 270 -10.34 -21.19 10.89
C LEU A 270 -11.25 -22.29 10.31
N LEU A 271 -12.18 -21.92 9.41
CA LEU A 271 -13.01 -22.85 8.64
C LEU A 271 -12.15 -23.69 7.69
N GLY A 272 -11.19 -23.08 7.00
CA GLY A 272 -10.22 -23.82 6.17
C GLY A 272 -9.37 -24.82 6.96
N ARG A 273 -9.22 -24.65 8.28
CA ARG A 273 -8.58 -25.63 9.18
C ARG A 273 -9.55 -26.71 9.66
N ILE A 274 -10.83 -26.41 9.79
CA ILE A 274 -11.87 -27.37 10.20
C ILE A 274 -12.19 -28.32 9.03
N VAL A 275 -12.27 -27.81 7.80
CA VAL A 275 -12.64 -28.58 6.61
C VAL A 275 -11.49 -29.45 6.06
N LYS A 276 -10.23 -29.16 6.45
CA LYS A 276 -9.03 -29.96 6.08
C LYS A 276 -8.74 -31.13 7.02
N LYS A 277 -9.71 -31.57 7.83
CA LYS A 277 -9.64 -32.80 8.63
C LYS A 277 -10.69 -33.79 8.16
#